data_AF-A0A1G0ZLY9-F1
#
_entry.id   AF-A0A1G0ZLY9-F1
#
_cell.length_a   1.000
_cell.length_b   1.000
_cell.length_c   1.000
_cell.angle_alpha   90.00
_cell.angle_beta   90.00
_cell.angle_gamma   90.00
#
_symmetry.space_group_name_H-M   'P 1'
#
loop_
_entity.id
_entity.type
_entity.pdbx_description
1 polymer ?
#
loop_
_entity_poly.entity_id
_entity_poly.type
_entity_poly.pdbx_seq_one_letter_code
_entity_poly.pdbx_strand_id
1 'polypeptide(L)'
;MELDCVSAAEKITGFIRNKFETLGRKTAVLGVSGGIDSAVVLYLAALALGPERISALLMPYKTSDRDELGKTVEMLKNRDIRYRIIDISPMVDPYFSLYFINSDPLRMGNKMARERMSILFDHAQMMNGL
;
A
#
# COMPACT_ATOMS: atom_id res chain seq x y z
N MET A 1 14.89 -10.00 -25.66
CA MET A 1 13.45 -9.66 -25.70
C MET A 1 13.32 -8.31 -25.00
N GLU A 2 12.99 -7.27 -25.75
CA GLU A 2 12.85 -5.91 -25.21
C GLU A 2 11.40 -5.72 -24.74
N LEU A 3 11.21 -5.14 -23.56
CA LEU A 3 9.88 -4.97 -22.97
C LEU A 3 9.24 -3.70 -23.53
N ASP A 4 8.08 -3.83 -24.17
CA ASP A 4 7.24 -2.69 -24.53
C ASP A 4 6.48 -2.20 -23.28
N CYS A 5 7.05 -1.22 -22.60
CA CYS A 5 6.49 -0.62 -21.40
C CYS A 5 5.13 0.07 -21.64
N VAL A 6 4.91 0.62 -22.84
CA VAL A 6 3.66 1.31 -23.17
C VAL A 6 2.54 0.29 -23.29
N SER A 7 2.74 -0.76 -24.10
CA SER A 7 1.77 -1.84 -24.25
C SER A 7 1.51 -2.56 -22.91
N ALA A 8 2.54 -2.73 -22.07
CA ALA A 8 2.37 -3.31 -20.73
C ALA A 8 1.48 -2.43 -19.84
N ALA A 9 1.73 -1.11 -19.80
CA ALA A 9 0.94 -0.18 -19.01
C ALA A 9 -0.53 -0.12 -19.48
N GLU A 10 -0.78 -0.12 -20.79
CA GLU A 10 -2.13 -0.16 -21.35
C GLU A 10 -2.88 -1.43 -20.94
N LYS A 11 -2.24 -2.59 -21.02
CA LYS A 11 -2.84 -3.88 -20.62
C LYS A 11 -3.13 -3.91 -19.11
N ILE A 12 -2.20 -3.45 -18.29
CA ILE A 12 -2.37 -3.46 -16.82
C ILE A 12 -3.46 -2.46 -16.39
N THR A 13 -3.49 -1.26 -16.95
CA THR A 13 -4.53 -0.26 -16.63
C THR A 13 -5.91 -0.71 -17.08
N GLY A 14 -6.01 -1.33 -18.27
CA GLY A 14 -7.24 -1.96 -18.75
C GLY A 14 -7.73 -3.08 -17.82
N PHE A 15 -6.82 -3.94 -17.36
CA PHE A 15 -7.11 -4.99 -16.39
C PHE A 15 -7.62 -4.43 -15.05
N ILE A 16 -6.93 -3.42 -14.49
CA ILE A 16 -7.34 -2.76 -13.24
C ILE A 16 -8.76 -2.19 -13.40
N ARG A 17 -9.01 -1.41 -14.46
CA ARG A 17 -10.32 -0.80 -14.69
C ARG A 17 -11.44 -1.83 -14.75
N ASN A 18 -11.28 -2.86 -15.58
CA ASN A 18 -12.26 -3.94 -15.74
C ASN A 18 -12.51 -4.65 -14.40
N LYS A 19 -11.45 -4.93 -13.62
CA LYS A 19 -11.59 -5.61 -12.34
C LYS A 19 -12.43 -4.81 -11.35
N PHE A 20 -12.24 -3.50 -11.28
CA PHE A 20 -13.03 -2.61 -10.43
C PHE A 20 -14.49 -2.50 -10.87
N GLU A 21 -14.73 -2.39 -12.18
CA GLU A 21 -16.08 -2.34 -12.77
C GLU A 21 -16.85 -3.64 -12.51
N THR A 22 -16.23 -4.79 -12.80
CA THR A 22 -16.84 -6.12 -12.61
C THR A 22 -17.19 -6.40 -11.15
N LEU A 23 -16.36 -5.94 -10.21
CA LEU A 23 -16.60 -6.12 -8.78
C LEU A 23 -17.44 -5.02 -8.13
N GLY A 24 -17.82 -3.96 -8.87
CA GLY A 24 -18.56 -2.82 -8.32
C GLY A 24 -17.81 -2.06 -7.21
N ARG A 25 -16.46 -2.09 -7.24
CA ARG A 25 -15.61 -1.46 -6.21
C ARG A 25 -15.30 -0.02 -6.56
N LYS A 26 -15.28 0.84 -5.56
CA LYS A 26 -15.20 2.30 -5.74
C LYS A 26 -13.78 2.84 -5.59
N THR A 27 -13.00 2.28 -4.67
CA THR A 27 -11.72 2.86 -4.25
C THR A 27 -10.62 1.80 -4.27
N ALA A 28 -9.45 2.09 -4.85
CA ALA A 28 -8.28 1.24 -4.69
C ALA A 28 -7.58 1.58 -3.37
N VAL A 29 -7.44 0.61 -2.48
CA VAL A 29 -6.75 0.77 -1.20
C VAL A 29 -5.38 0.12 -1.29
N LEU A 30 -4.33 0.93 -1.22
CA LEU A 30 -2.97 0.49 -1.54
C LEU A 30 -2.01 0.75 -0.38
N GLY A 31 -1.22 -0.26 -0.02
CA GLY A 31 -0.08 -0.07 0.87
C GLY A 31 1.08 0.54 0.09
N VAL A 32 1.59 1.69 0.53
CA VAL A 32 2.72 2.38 -0.11
C VAL A 32 3.91 2.38 0.85
N SER A 33 4.98 1.69 0.46
CA SER A 33 6.17 1.49 1.31
C SER A 33 7.34 2.42 0.99
N GLY A 34 7.31 3.12 -0.15
CA GLY A 34 8.46 3.85 -0.69
C GLY A 34 9.24 3.07 -1.76
N GLY A 35 9.01 1.76 -1.85
CA GLY A 35 9.63 0.89 -2.85
C GLY A 35 9.02 1.02 -4.25
N ILE A 36 9.82 0.68 -5.27
CA ILE A 36 9.48 0.79 -6.70
C ILE A 36 8.20 0.04 -7.06
N ASP A 37 7.97 -1.16 -6.53
CA ASP A 37 6.79 -1.97 -6.85
C ASP A 37 5.51 -1.25 -6.42
N SER A 38 5.49 -0.74 -5.18
CA SER A 38 4.34 -0.01 -4.66
C SER A 38 4.09 1.31 -5.41
N ALA A 39 5.16 1.96 -5.87
CA ALA A 39 5.06 3.15 -6.70
C ALA A 39 4.48 2.82 -8.08
N VAL A 40 4.96 1.78 -8.75
CA VAL A 40 4.43 1.35 -10.06
C VAL A 40 2.95 1.00 -9.96
N VAL A 41 2.55 0.21 -8.94
CA VAL A 41 1.13 -0.14 -8.72
C VAL A 41 0.28 1.10 -8.45
N LEU A 42 0.75 2.02 -7.60
CA LEU A 42 0.04 3.27 -7.29
C LEU A 42 -0.21 4.09 -8.56
N TYR A 43 0.81 4.23 -9.40
CA TYR A 43 0.72 5.04 -10.62
C TYR A 43 -0.19 4.39 -11.66
N LEU A 44 -0.09 3.08 -11.87
CA LEU A 44 -0.96 2.36 -12.80
C LEU A 44 -2.41 2.36 -12.30
N ALA A 45 -2.64 2.24 -11.00
CA ALA A 45 -3.98 2.35 -10.42
C ALA A 45 -4.58 3.75 -10.61
N ALA A 46 -3.79 4.81 -10.33
CA ALA A 46 -4.21 6.19 -10.53
C ALA A 46 -4.50 6.48 -12.01
N LEU A 47 -3.67 5.95 -12.93
CA LEU A 47 -3.90 6.08 -14.37
C LEU A 47 -5.16 5.33 -14.83
N ALA A 48 -5.45 4.17 -14.24
CA ALA A 48 -6.61 3.36 -14.60
C ALA A 48 -7.94 3.93 -14.08
N LEU A 49 -7.94 4.46 -12.85
CA LEU A 49 -9.14 4.77 -12.08
C LEU A 49 -9.34 6.27 -11.81
N GLY A 50 -8.29 7.08 -11.86
CA GLY A 50 -8.27 8.45 -11.36
C GLY A 50 -7.69 8.54 -9.93
N PRO A 51 -6.88 9.57 -9.60
CA PRO A 51 -6.24 9.73 -8.29
C PRO A 51 -7.24 9.88 -7.14
N GLU A 52 -8.43 10.40 -7.38
CA GLU A 52 -9.51 10.57 -6.41
C GLU A 52 -10.07 9.23 -5.91
N ARG A 53 -9.95 8.17 -6.73
CA ARG A 53 -10.36 6.80 -6.39
C ARG A 53 -9.24 6.01 -5.73
N ILE A 54 -8.12 6.64 -5.39
CA ILE A 54 -7.00 6.00 -4.69
C ILE A 54 -6.98 6.41 -3.22
N SER A 55 -6.75 5.43 -2.34
CA SER A 55 -6.48 5.65 -0.91
C SER A 55 -5.18 4.93 -0.54
N ALA A 56 -4.09 5.69 -0.38
CA ALA A 56 -2.79 5.17 0.02
C ALA A 56 -2.66 5.03 1.54
N LEU A 57 -2.22 3.88 2.03
CA LEU A 57 -1.88 3.64 3.44
C LEU A 57 -0.36 3.49 3.58
N LEU A 58 0.25 4.40 4.35
CA LEU A 58 1.64 4.29 4.76
C LEU A 58 1.65 3.70 6.17
N MET A 59 2.34 2.57 6.35
CA MET A 59 2.26 1.78 7.58
C MET A 59 3.65 1.56 8.20
N PRO A 60 4.28 2.64 8.71
CA PRO A 60 5.61 2.57 9.29
C PRO A 60 5.58 1.79 10.61
N TYR A 61 6.70 1.14 10.90
CA TYR A 61 7.04 0.68 12.24
C TYR A 61 8.00 1.71 12.87
N LYS A 62 8.18 1.72 14.19
CA LYS A 62 9.02 2.71 14.91
C LYS A 62 10.46 2.83 14.41
N THR A 63 11.01 1.77 13.78
CA THR A 63 12.34 1.75 13.19
C THR A 63 12.36 2.02 11.68
N SER A 64 11.23 2.36 11.07
CA SER A 64 11.15 2.74 9.65
C SER A 64 11.85 4.06 9.39
N ASP A 65 12.41 4.21 8.19
CA ASP A 65 13.07 5.44 7.74
C ASP A 65 12.05 6.58 7.61
N ARG A 66 12.27 7.66 8.37
CA ARG A 66 11.40 8.83 8.39
C ARG A 66 11.59 9.73 7.17
N ASP A 67 12.79 9.75 6.60
CA ASP A 67 13.08 10.55 5.41
C ASP A 67 12.44 9.91 4.18
N GLU A 68 12.49 8.57 4.06
CA GLU A 68 11.77 7.83 3.02
C GLU A 68 10.26 7.99 3.14
N LEU A 69 9.72 7.95 4.36
CA LEU A 69 8.31 8.23 4.63
C LEU A 69 7.93 9.65 4.16
N GLY A 70 8.77 10.66 4.48
CA GLY A 70 8.57 12.04 4.06
C GLY A 70 8.51 12.20 2.53
N LYS A 71 9.47 11.61 1.82
CA LYS A 71 9.50 11.61 0.34
C LYS A 71 8.26 10.95 -0.26
N THR A 72 7.81 9.85 0.31
CA THR A 72 6.61 9.13 -0.13
C THR A 72 5.35 9.98 0.07
N VAL A 73 5.24 10.67 1.21
CA VAL A 73 4.16 11.61 1.48
C VAL A 73 4.14 12.77 0.48
N GLU A 74 5.31 13.35 0.19
CA GLU A 74 5.43 14.43 -0.79
C GLU A 74 5.01 13.97 -2.20
N MET A 75 5.44 12.78 -2.62
CA MET A 75 5.03 12.18 -3.89
C MET A 75 3.50 12.02 -3.98
N LEU A 76 2.84 11.59 -2.91
CA LEU A 76 1.39 11.42 -2.87
C LEU A 76 0.65 12.77 -2.94
N LYS A 77 1.14 13.77 -2.21
CA LYS A 77 0.60 15.13 -2.24
C LYS A 77 0.70 15.76 -3.62
N ASN A 78 1.85 15.65 -4.28
CA ASN A 78 2.08 16.19 -5.63
C ASN A 78 1.19 15.58 -6.72
N ARG A 79 0.43 14.53 -6.39
CA ARG A 79 -0.49 13.82 -7.29
C ARG A 79 -1.94 13.86 -6.84
N ASP A 80 -2.24 14.66 -5.82
CA ASP A 80 -3.58 14.78 -5.22
C ASP A 80 -4.15 13.43 -4.76
N ILE A 81 -3.28 12.48 -4.38
CA ILE A 81 -3.69 11.16 -3.88
C ILE A 81 -3.93 11.26 -2.37
N ARG A 82 -5.12 10.84 -1.94
CA ARG A 82 -5.47 10.75 -0.52
C ARG A 82 -4.62 9.68 0.17
N TYR A 83 -4.10 10.01 1.34
CA TYR A 83 -3.29 9.07 2.11
C TYR A 83 -3.58 9.11 3.61
N ARG A 84 -3.20 8.04 4.32
CA ARG A 84 -3.14 7.97 5.78
C ARG A 84 -1.83 7.35 6.23
N ILE A 85 -1.32 7.82 7.36
CA ILE A 85 -0.18 7.21 8.04
C ILE A 85 -0.73 6.47 9.26
N ILE A 86 -0.42 5.18 9.37
CA ILE A 86 -0.87 4.30 10.45
C ILE A 86 0.37 3.64 11.07
N ASP A 87 0.77 4.09 12.26
CA ASP A 87 1.85 3.45 13.00
C ASP A 87 1.42 2.05 13.44
N ILE A 88 2.12 1.01 12.98
CA ILE A 88 1.80 -0.39 13.32
C ILE A 88 2.48 -0.87 14.60
N SER A 89 3.37 -0.06 15.19
CA SER A 89 4.12 -0.43 16.40
C SER A 89 3.22 -0.86 17.56
N PRO A 90 2.10 -0.15 17.85
CA PRO A 90 1.19 -0.54 18.93
C PRO A 90 0.50 -1.90 18.72
N MET A 91 0.38 -2.36 17.48
CA MET A 91 -0.24 -3.66 17.14
C MET A 91 0.79 -4.80 17.09
N VAL A 92 2.05 -4.48 16.81
CA VAL A 92 3.14 -5.46 16.65
C VAL A 92 3.90 -5.71 17.95
N ASP A 93 4.25 -4.67 18.70
CA ASP A 93 5.11 -4.79 19.89
C ASP A 93 4.53 -5.68 21.01
N PRO A 94 3.21 -5.62 21.33
CA PRO A 94 2.64 -6.48 22.36
C PRO A 94 2.79 -7.97 22.05
N TYR A 95 2.65 -8.36 20.77
CA TYR A 95 2.77 -9.76 20.36
C TYR A 95 4.16 -10.33 20.67
N PHE A 96 5.23 -9.60 20.40
CA PHE A 96 6.59 -10.06 20.69
C PHE A 96 6.93 -9.97 22.18
N SER A 97 6.43 -8.95 22.86
CA SER A 97 6.64 -8.77 24.30
C SER A 97 6.03 -9.90 25.14
N LEU A 98 4.89 -10.48 24.70
CA LEU A 98 4.21 -11.56 25.42
C LEU A 98 4.81 -12.94 25.18
N TYR A 99 5.29 -13.23 23.96
CA TYR A 99 5.58 -14.60 23.54
C TYR A 99 7.06 -14.86 23.17
N PHE A 100 7.87 -13.82 22.93
CA PHE A 100 9.21 -14.01 22.35
C PHE A 100 10.22 -12.95 22.85
N ILE A 101 10.78 -13.17 24.04
CA ILE A 101 12.00 -12.46 24.50
C ILE A 101 13.15 -12.92 23.59
N ASN A 102 13.77 -12.01 22.83
CA ASN A 102 14.78 -12.24 21.77
C ASN A 102 14.21 -12.62 20.39
N SER A 103 13.37 -11.76 19.83
CA SER A 103 12.74 -11.96 18.52
C SER A 103 13.70 -11.86 17.34
N ASP A 104 13.72 -12.90 16.50
CA ASP A 104 14.35 -12.94 15.18
C ASP A 104 13.78 -11.83 14.26
N PRO A 105 14.64 -10.96 13.65
CA PRO A 105 14.23 -9.91 12.72
C PRO A 105 13.33 -10.40 11.59
N LEU A 106 13.55 -11.61 11.08
CA LEU A 106 12.73 -12.19 10.01
C LEU A 106 11.31 -12.47 10.49
N ARG A 107 11.15 -12.97 11.72
CA ARG A 107 9.84 -13.22 12.34
C ARG A 107 9.09 -11.90 12.58
N MET A 108 9.81 -10.86 13.01
CA MET A 108 9.24 -9.52 13.16
C MET A 108 8.74 -8.95 11.83
N GLY A 109 9.58 -8.97 10.78
CA GLY A 109 9.19 -8.52 9.44
C GLY A 109 7.96 -9.27 8.92
N ASN A 110 7.90 -10.57 9.13
CA ASN A 110 6.77 -11.43 8.77
C ASN A 110 5.48 -11.08 9.52
N LYS A 111 5.54 -10.70 10.81
CA LYS A 111 4.36 -10.23 11.55
C LYS A 111 3.94 -8.84 11.07
N MET A 112 4.88 -7.93 10.85
CA MET A 112 4.58 -6.59 10.33
C MET A 112 3.92 -6.64 8.94
N ALA A 113 4.38 -7.52 8.04
CA ALA A 113 3.75 -7.69 6.72
C ALA A 113 2.27 -8.14 6.84
N ARG A 114 1.98 -9.08 7.75
CA ARG A 114 0.61 -9.54 8.02
C ARG A 114 -0.25 -8.48 8.68
N GLU A 115 0.33 -7.69 9.57
CA GLU A 115 -0.36 -6.56 10.20
C GLU A 115 -0.80 -5.53 9.17
N ARG A 116 0.11 -5.16 8.25
CA ARG A 116 -0.19 -4.25 7.15
C ARG A 116 -1.31 -4.78 6.26
N MET A 117 -1.30 -6.07 5.94
CA MET A 117 -2.36 -6.66 5.13
C MET A 117 -3.71 -6.67 5.87
N SER A 118 -3.72 -6.94 7.18
CA SER A 118 -4.93 -6.86 8.00
C SER A 118 -5.56 -5.46 7.96
N ILE A 119 -4.74 -4.42 8.11
CA ILE A 119 -5.16 -3.02 8.02
C ILE A 119 -5.69 -2.71 6.61
N LEU A 120 -5.02 -3.17 5.55
CA LEU A 120 -5.47 -2.95 4.16
C LEU A 120 -6.84 -3.57 3.91
N PHE A 121 -7.08 -4.81 4.35
CA PHE A 121 -8.38 -5.48 4.17
C PHE A 121 -9.51 -4.75 4.90
N ASP A 122 -9.26 -4.31 6.13
CA ASP A 122 -10.23 -3.53 6.91
C ASP A 122 -10.59 -2.22 6.20
N HIS A 123 -9.59 -1.43 5.80
CA HIS A 123 -9.80 -0.18 5.08
C HIS A 123 -10.46 -0.39 3.72
N ALA A 124 -10.12 -1.45 2.98
CA ALA A 124 -10.79 -1.81 1.74
C ALA A 124 -12.28 -2.05 1.98
N GLN A 125 -12.65 -2.82 3.00
CA GLN A 125 -14.05 -3.06 3.33
C GLN A 125 -14.78 -1.76 3.75
N MET A 126 -14.16 -0.93 4.60
CA MET A 126 -14.72 0.35 5.04
C MET A 126 -15.03 1.31 3.87
N MET A 127 -14.24 1.25 2.80
CA MET A 127 -14.33 2.18 1.66
C MET A 127 -15.10 1.62 0.46
N ASN A 128 -15.71 0.43 0.59
CA ASN A 128 -16.18 -0.37 -0.55
C ASN A 128 -15.11 -0.45 -1.67
N GLY A 129 -13.88 -0.67 -1.23
CA GLY A 129 -12.69 -0.72 -2.06
C GLY A 129 -12.23 -2.12 -2.40
N LEU A 130 -11.15 -2.17 -3.16
CA LEU A 130 -10.36 -3.36 -3.46
C LEU A 130 -8.91 -3.11 -3.05
#